data_AF-B4FHK4-F1
#
_entry.id   AF-B4FHK4-F1
#
_cell.length_a   1.000
_cell.length_b   1.000
_cell.length_c   1.000
_cell.angle_alpha   90.00
_cell.angle_beta   90.00
_cell.angle_gamma   90.00
#
_symmetry.space_group_name_H-M   'P 1'
#
loop_
_entity.id
_entity.type
_entity.pdbx_description
1 polymer ?
#
loop_
_entity_poly.entity_id
_entity_poly.type
_entity_poly.pdbx_seq_one_letter_code
_entity_poly.pdbx_strand_id
1 'polypeptide(L)'
;MARLVSSGIIGKGHNIFDDGGFGEVHADPIKVERPHKRPPQKQNAENGTTTKVDEPKELPKHVCFKGDNGLYLSARMVEGYPYLQFASDDIGDPSVRFTTYNYMIDGKRVIRVKSDHFGKFWRRSPNWIWCDTDDTSTDNRDTLFEVVRVGDDADAVYGLRNLGNNHICHRLTYEGKESCLNASIPSVRKEAQLKIEEAVLLRKIYGVDYHLKDAKILNNKVRTLVTREAVNAGSMPSKNTLTLKYVVSNGKIWDASRSLRLGIKSSFQAGVPEVVTGSITLESEFDTSYIWGENTVNTEEFSTDYEVIVPPHTVITVRILATQGTCQVPFSYTQEDILTTGEKKVTKYDDGIFRGVNSFGFKSEVTERKINGE
;
A
#
# COMPACT_ATOMS: atom_id res chain seq x y z
N MET A 1 -0.37 -35.76 10.45
CA MET A 1 0.59 -34.64 10.44
C MET A 1 0.62 -34.07 9.03
N ALA A 2 0.12 -32.85 8.82
CA ALA A 2 0.36 -32.17 7.54
C ALA A 2 1.87 -31.94 7.39
N ARG A 3 2.45 -32.30 6.24
CA ARG A 3 3.82 -31.93 5.91
C ARG A 3 3.79 -30.59 5.21
N LEU A 4 4.59 -29.65 5.70
CA LEU A 4 4.90 -28.40 4.99
C LEU A 4 5.73 -28.77 3.76
N VAL A 5 5.28 -28.37 2.57
CA VAL A 5 6.08 -28.47 1.35
C VAL A 5 6.54 -27.04 1.07
N SER A 6 7.75 -26.68 1.52
CA SER A 6 8.22 -25.31 1.39
C SER A 6 8.62 -25.01 -0.07
N SER A 7 7.83 -24.19 -0.76
CA SER A 7 8.30 -23.37 -1.87
C SER A 7 7.86 -21.93 -1.64
N GLY A 8 8.72 -21.13 -1.02
CA GLY A 8 8.45 -19.70 -0.88
C GLY A 8 8.61 -19.02 -2.23
N ILE A 9 7.50 -18.58 -2.83
CA ILE A 9 7.53 -17.66 -3.97
C ILE A 9 7.19 -16.27 -3.43
N ILE A 10 8.20 -15.40 -3.34
CA ILE A 10 7.99 -13.96 -3.12
C ILE A 10 7.49 -13.38 -4.45
N GLY A 11 6.17 -13.37 -4.64
CA GLY A 11 5.55 -12.69 -5.77
C GLY A 11 5.17 -11.26 -5.40
N LYS A 12 5.58 -10.28 -6.21
CA LYS A 12 4.87 -8.98 -6.28
C LYS A 12 3.50 -9.24 -6.91
N GLY A 13 2.53 -9.65 -6.11
CA GLY A 13 1.22 -10.12 -6.59
C GLY A 13 0.07 -9.36 -5.93
N HIS A 14 -0.86 -8.91 -6.78
CA HIS A 14 -2.27 -8.54 -6.58
C HIS A 14 -2.74 -8.11 -5.17
N ASN A 15 -3.42 -6.95 -5.08
CA ASN A 15 -3.95 -6.44 -3.82
C ASN A 15 -5.05 -7.38 -3.27
N ILE A 16 -4.71 -8.21 -2.28
CA ILE A 16 -5.63 -9.22 -1.71
C ILE A 16 -6.83 -8.55 -1.01
N PHE A 17 -6.70 -7.28 -0.66
CA PHE A 17 -7.74 -6.53 0.04
C PHE A 17 -8.84 -6.01 -0.91
N ASP A 18 -8.56 -5.86 -2.20
CA ASP A 18 -9.52 -5.33 -3.19
C ASP A 18 -10.39 -6.43 -3.80
N ASP A 19 -9.87 -7.64 -3.94
CA ASP A 19 -10.63 -8.76 -4.48
C ASP A 19 -11.38 -9.52 -3.40
N GLY A 20 -12.70 -9.33 -3.35
CA GLY A 20 -13.63 -10.21 -2.65
C GLY A 20 -13.63 -11.68 -3.12
N GLY A 21 -12.73 -12.09 -4.02
CA GLY A 21 -12.63 -13.45 -4.54
C GLY A 21 -11.20 -13.79 -4.97
N PHE A 22 -10.56 -14.74 -4.29
CA PHE A 22 -9.44 -15.46 -4.89
C PHE A 22 -9.98 -16.32 -6.02
N GLY A 23 -9.39 -16.20 -7.22
CA GLY A 23 -9.60 -17.15 -8.30
C GLY A 23 -9.24 -18.57 -7.83
N GLU A 24 -10.12 -19.53 -8.11
CA GLU A 24 -9.82 -20.94 -7.93
C GLU A 24 -8.56 -21.30 -8.71
N VAL A 25 -7.52 -21.76 -8.01
CA VAL A 25 -6.41 -22.45 -8.66
C VAL A 25 -6.96 -23.79 -9.13
N HIS A 26 -7.29 -23.88 -10.42
CA HIS A 26 -7.69 -25.12 -11.07
C HIS A 26 -6.55 -26.14 -10.95
N ALA A 27 -6.69 -27.12 -10.06
CA ALA A 27 -5.98 -28.38 -10.19
C ALA A 27 -6.60 -29.14 -11.37
N ASP A 28 -5.77 -29.63 -12.29
CA ASP A 28 -6.18 -30.33 -13.51
C ASP A 28 -7.28 -31.37 -13.22
N PRO A 29 -8.45 -31.28 -13.90
CA PRO A 29 -9.55 -32.19 -13.66
C PRO A 29 -9.24 -33.57 -14.24
N ILE A 30 -9.39 -34.60 -13.40
CA ILE A 30 -9.59 -35.97 -13.88
C ILE A 30 -10.87 -35.96 -14.73
N LYS A 31 -10.72 -36.29 -16.02
CA LYS A 31 -11.81 -36.40 -16.98
C LYS A 31 -12.91 -37.31 -16.44
N VAL A 32 -14.04 -36.72 -16.06
CA VAL A 32 -15.33 -37.41 -16.01
C VAL A 32 -16.31 -36.63 -16.86
N GLU A 33 -16.63 -37.21 -18.00
CA GLU A 33 -17.62 -36.77 -18.97
C GLU A 33 -19.03 -36.96 -18.40
N ARG A 34 -19.88 -35.92 -18.42
CA ARG A 34 -21.34 -35.93 -18.74
C ARG A 34 -22.02 -34.56 -18.50
N PRO A 35 -23.22 -34.29 -19.07
CA PRO A 35 -23.45 -33.06 -19.83
C PRO A 35 -24.45 -32.05 -19.23
N HIS A 36 -24.48 -30.90 -19.92
CA HIS A 36 -25.46 -29.81 -19.98
C HIS A 36 -25.57 -28.82 -18.81
N LYS A 37 -24.83 -27.71 -19.00
CA LYS A 37 -24.96 -26.42 -18.32
C LYS A 37 -26.27 -25.72 -18.71
N ARG A 38 -27.05 -25.30 -17.71
CA ARG A 38 -28.01 -24.19 -17.82
C ARG A 38 -27.26 -22.88 -17.52
N PRO A 39 -27.51 -21.76 -18.21
CA PRO A 39 -26.73 -20.54 -18.04
C PRO A 39 -27.13 -19.80 -16.74
N PRO A 40 -26.19 -19.18 -16.02
CA PRO A 40 -26.49 -18.43 -14.82
C PRO A 40 -27.17 -17.09 -15.15
N GLN A 41 -28.24 -16.78 -14.41
CA GLN A 41 -28.89 -15.47 -14.41
C GLN A 41 -27.98 -14.44 -13.74
N LYS A 42 -27.71 -13.34 -14.45
CA LYS A 42 -27.04 -12.15 -13.90
C LYS A 42 -27.93 -11.53 -12.82
N GLN A 43 -27.53 -11.61 -11.56
CA GLN A 43 -28.03 -10.71 -10.54
C GLN A 43 -27.09 -9.49 -10.49
N ASN A 44 -27.62 -8.33 -10.88
CA ASN A 44 -27.01 -7.04 -10.65
C ASN A 44 -26.96 -6.80 -9.14
N ALA A 45 -25.78 -6.94 -8.53
CA ALA A 45 -25.51 -6.37 -7.23
C ALA A 45 -24.97 -4.95 -7.46
N GLU A 46 -25.87 -3.96 -7.42
CA GLU A 46 -25.52 -2.55 -7.31
C GLU A 46 -24.94 -2.29 -5.91
N ASN A 47 -23.67 -2.67 -5.70
CA ASN A 47 -22.91 -2.11 -4.59
C ASN A 47 -22.46 -0.71 -5.03
N GLY A 48 -23.25 0.29 -4.62
CA GLY A 48 -22.89 1.70 -4.69
C GLY A 48 -21.54 1.91 -4.02
N THR A 49 -20.49 1.91 -4.83
CA THR A 49 -19.17 2.34 -4.42
C THR A 49 -19.24 3.86 -4.40
N THR A 50 -19.63 4.42 -3.26
CA THR A 50 -19.31 5.81 -2.99
C THR A 50 -17.79 5.87 -2.95
N THR A 51 -17.18 6.22 -4.09
CA THR A 51 -15.78 6.61 -4.16
C THR A 51 -15.64 7.81 -3.22
N LYS A 52 -15.29 7.56 -1.95
CA LYS A 52 -14.73 8.61 -1.11
C LYS A 52 -13.54 9.12 -1.91
N VAL A 53 -13.63 10.36 -2.38
CA VAL A 53 -12.49 11.04 -2.98
C VAL A 53 -11.44 11.03 -1.87
N ASP A 54 -10.37 10.25 -2.06
CA ASP A 54 -9.33 10.13 -1.06
C ASP A 54 -8.79 11.53 -0.78
N GLU A 55 -8.95 11.99 0.47
CA GLU A 55 -8.41 13.28 0.89
C GLU A 55 -6.89 13.28 0.61
N PRO A 56 -6.34 14.35 0.02
CA PRO A 56 -4.90 14.44 -0.22
C PRO A 56 -4.13 14.17 1.07
N LYS A 57 -3.14 13.28 1.04
CA LYS A 57 -2.25 13.01 2.17
C LYS A 57 -1.26 14.18 2.37
N GLU A 58 -0.77 14.37 3.59
CA GLU A 58 0.28 15.34 3.92
C GLU A 58 1.58 15.02 3.21
N LEU A 59 2.22 16.00 2.59
CA LEU A 59 3.56 15.78 2.07
C LEU A 59 4.53 15.50 3.23
N PRO A 60 5.53 14.63 2.99
CA PRO A 60 6.63 14.45 3.93
C PRO A 60 7.30 15.78 4.26
N LYS A 61 7.82 15.88 5.48
CA LYS A 61 8.40 17.12 5.98
C LYS A 61 9.63 17.57 5.22
N HIS A 62 10.47 16.64 4.76
CA HIS A 62 11.71 16.94 4.04
C HIS A 62 11.67 16.29 2.67
N VAL A 63 11.61 17.10 1.62
CA VAL A 63 11.42 16.64 0.23
C VAL A 63 12.39 17.30 -0.73
N CYS A 64 12.58 16.64 -1.87
CA CYS A 64 13.17 17.17 -3.08
C CYS A 64 12.13 17.09 -4.21
N PHE A 65 12.16 18.04 -5.14
CA PHE A 65 11.30 18.03 -6.31
C PHE A 65 12.14 17.78 -7.56
N LYS A 66 11.75 16.84 -8.41
CA LYS A 66 12.44 16.51 -9.66
C LYS A 66 11.56 16.81 -10.85
N GLY A 67 12.08 17.61 -11.78
CA GLY A 67 11.36 18.06 -12.97
C GLY A 67 11.35 17.04 -14.10
N ASP A 68 10.61 17.37 -15.16
CA ASP A 68 10.51 16.57 -16.39
C ASP A 68 11.84 16.43 -17.15
N ASN A 69 12.78 17.34 -16.91
CA ASN A 69 14.14 17.30 -17.44
C ASN A 69 15.08 16.37 -16.66
N GLY A 70 14.58 15.67 -15.63
CA GLY A 70 15.38 14.77 -14.81
C GLY A 70 16.28 15.44 -13.78
N LEU A 71 16.22 16.77 -13.64
CA LEU A 71 16.98 17.53 -12.65
C LEU A 71 16.11 17.87 -11.44
N TYR A 72 16.72 17.90 -10.27
CA TYR A 72 16.14 18.41 -9.04
C TYR A 72 16.06 19.93 -9.07
N LEU A 73 14.95 20.44 -8.52
CA LEU A 73 14.74 21.84 -8.24
C LEU A 73 15.67 22.28 -7.13
N SER A 74 16.48 23.29 -7.40
CA SER A 74 17.57 23.78 -6.56
C SER A 74 17.39 25.27 -6.28
N ALA A 75 17.65 25.67 -5.04
CA ALA A 75 17.73 27.06 -4.62
C ALA A 75 19.02 27.72 -5.17
N ARG A 76 18.89 28.69 -6.07
CA ARG A 76 20.02 29.31 -6.78
C ARG A 76 19.89 30.84 -6.84
N MET A 77 21.03 31.52 -6.78
CA MET A 77 21.10 32.95 -7.08
C MET A 77 21.15 33.11 -8.61
N VAL A 78 20.06 33.61 -9.21
CA VAL A 78 19.98 33.90 -10.66
C VAL A 78 19.75 35.39 -10.82
N GLU A 79 20.63 36.06 -11.58
CA GLU A 79 20.64 37.52 -11.74
C GLU A 79 20.62 38.31 -10.41
N GLY A 80 21.22 37.74 -9.36
CA GLY A 80 21.27 38.39 -8.03
C GLY A 80 20.05 38.16 -7.14
N TYR A 81 19.10 37.30 -7.54
CA TYR A 81 17.88 37.00 -6.77
C TYR A 81 17.75 35.50 -6.43
N PRO A 82 17.08 35.13 -5.31
CA PRO A 82 16.99 33.75 -4.83
C PRO A 82 15.88 32.95 -5.54
N TYR A 83 16.14 32.52 -6.75
CA TYR A 83 15.21 31.72 -7.56
C TYR A 83 15.29 30.22 -7.23
N LEU A 84 14.31 29.48 -7.75
CA LEU A 84 14.31 28.02 -7.82
C LEU A 84 14.56 27.58 -9.26
N GLN A 85 15.57 26.74 -9.47
CA GLN A 85 16.05 26.31 -10.79
C GLN A 85 16.21 24.79 -10.85
N PHE A 86 15.71 24.13 -11.90
CA PHE A 86 15.95 22.71 -12.13
C PHE A 86 17.37 22.51 -12.68
N ALA A 87 18.35 22.37 -11.78
CA ALA A 87 19.77 22.50 -12.12
C ALA A 87 20.68 21.40 -11.54
N SER A 88 20.24 20.66 -10.52
CA SER A 88 21.06 19.62 -9.90
C SER A 88 20.60 18.23 -10.34
N ASP A 89 21.52 17.31 -10.62
CA ASP A 89 21.24 15.88 -10.82
C ASP A 89 21.47 15.05 -9.54
N ASP A 90 21.96 15.68 -8.47
CA ASP A 90 22.29 15.05 -7.19
C ASP A 90 21.28 15.42 -6.08
N ILE A 91 20.62 14.42 -5.50
CA ILE A 91 19.72 14.58 -4.35
C ILE A 91 20.48 14.94 -3.06
N GLY A 92 21.79 14.71 -3.03
CA GLY A 92 22.70 15.13 -1.97
C GLY A 92 23.03 16.62 -1.98
N ASP A 93 22.73 17.35 -3.07
CA ASP A 93 22.95 18.80 -3.13
C ASP A 93 22.11 19.52 -2.04
N PRO A 94 22.73 20.20 -1.06
CA PRO A 94 22.00 20.88 0.01
C PRO A 94 20.98 21.92 -0.49
N SER A 95 21.16 22.43 -1.71
CA SER A 95 20.25 23.39 -2.35
C SER A 95 18.96 22.80 -2.89
N VAL A 96 18.84 21.47 -3.03
CA VAL A 96 17.62 20.83 -3.56
C VAL A 96 16.60 20.44 -2.48
N ARG A 97 16.94 20.68 -1.21
CA ARG A 97 16.14 20.22 -0.09
C ARG A 97 15.18 21.28 0.41
N PHE A 98 13.95 20.86 0.64
CA PHE A 98 12.88 21.73 1.11
C PHE A 98 12.16 21.14 2.30
N THR A 99 11.85 22.01 3.27
CA THR A 99 10.96 21.68 4.37
C THR A 99 9.52 22.07 4.03
N THR A 100 8.59 21.11 4.08
CA THR A 100 7.16 21.35 3.86
C THR A 100 6.44 21.57 5.19
N TYR A 101 5.41 22.42 5.13
CA TYR A 101 4.51 22.69 6.23
C TYR A 101 3.09 22.53 5.69
N ASN A 102 2.37 21.53 6.20
CA ASN A 102 1.02 21.19 5.76
C ASN A 102 -0.02 21.97 6.57
N TYR A 103 -1.03 22.52 5.89
CA TYR A 103 -2.14 23.26 6.48
C TYR A 103 -3.48 22.87 5.86
N MET A 104 -4.55 23.11 6.59
CA MET A 104 -5.92 23.09 6.07
C MET A 104 -6.41 24.53 5.93
N ILE A 105 -6.70 24.97 4.70
CA ILE A 105 -7.21 26.31 4.38
C ILE A 105 -8.41 26.15 3.45
N ASP A 106 -9.53 26.77 3.79
CA ASP A 106 -10.80 26.68 3.02
C ASP A 106 -11.25 25.23 2.74
N GLY A 107 -11.02 24.33 3.71
CA GLY A 107 -11.33 22.89 3.57
C GLY A 107 -10.41 22.13 2.63
N LYS A 108 -9.36 22.76 2.09
CA LYS A 108 -8.37 22.14 1.20
C LYS A 108 -7.02 22.00 1.90
N ARG A 109 -6.29 20.94 1.54
CA ARG A 109 -4.90 20.78 1.97
C ARG A 109 -3.99 21.66 1.13
N VAL A 110 -3.19 22.47 1.81
CA VAL A 110 -2.18 23.34 1.19
C VAL A 110 -0.85 23.19 1.92
N ILE A 111 0.22 23.54 1.23
CA ILE A 111 1.56 23.54 1.79
C ILE A 111 2.19 24.92 1.71
N ARG A 112 3.08 25.18 2.66
CA ARG A 112 4.16 26.15 2.52
C ARG A 112 5.46 25.39 2.37
N VAL A 113 6.36 25.91 1.56
CA VAL A 113 7.64 25.26 1.27
C VAL A 113 8.76 26.21 1.63
N LYS A 114 9.73 25.73 2.41
CA LYS A 114 10.90 26.49 2.83
C LYS A 114 12.13 25.91 2.15
N SER A 115 12.96 26.75 1.54
CA SER A 115 14.31 26.36 1.13
C SER A 115 15.17 26.20 2.36
N ASP A 116 15.73 25.00 2.54
CA ASP A 116 16.65 24.74 3.64
C ASP A 116 17.98 25.47 3.43
N HIS A 117 18.38 25.64 2.16
CA HIS A 117 19.61 26.33 1.77
C HIS A 117 19.57 27.84 2.03
N PHE A 118 18.49 28.53 1.62
CA PHE A 118 18.35 29.96 1.90
C PHE A 118 17.73 30.25 3.27
N GLY A 119 17.07 29.27 3.88
CA GLY A 119 16.35 29.46 5.14
C GLY A 119 15.08 30.31 5.00
N LYS A 120 14.53 30.46 3.79
CA LYS A 120 13.37 31.32 3.46
C LYS A 120 12.24 30.53 2.81
N PHE A 121 11.02 31.01 2.96
CA PHE A 121 9.84 30.42 2.32
C PHE A 121 9.72 30.79 0.85
N TRP A 122 9.07 29.90 0.11
CA TRP A 122 8.70 30.11 -1.28
C TRP A 122 7.60 31.17 -1.37
N ARG A 123 7.74 32.08 -2.32
CA ARG A 123 6.77 33.13 -2.64
C ARG A 123 6.72 33.37 -4.14
N ARG A 124 5.53 33.54 -4.68
CA ARG A 124 5.34 33.94 -6.08
C ARG A 124 5.56 35.46 -6.27
N SER A 125 6.34 35.87 -7.29
CA SER A 125 6.50 37.29 -7.68
C SER A 125 7.01 37.51 -9.14
N PRO A 126 6.30 38.30 -9.97
CA PRO A 126 4.85 38.22 -10.03
C PRO A 126 4.44 36.79 -10.39
N ASN A 127 5.17 36.06 -11.24
CA ASN A 127 4.87 34.64 -11.53
C ASN A 127 6.06 33.71 -11.29
N TRP A 128 7.27 34.22 -11.06
CA TRP A 128 8.40 33.38 -10.65
C TRP A 128 8.25 32.96 -9.20
N ILE A 129 8.81 31.81 -8.81
CA ILE A 129 8.85 31.39 -7.41
C ILE A 129 10.23 31.68 -6.82
N TRP A 130 10.23 32.48 -5.76
CA TRP A 130 11.40 33.00 -5.06
C TRP A 130 11.47 32.37 -3.68
N CYS A 131 12.67 32.22 -3.13
CA CYS A 131 12.90 31.84 -1.75
C CYS A 131 13.35 33.05 -0.93
N ASP A 132 12.43 33.97 -0.63
CA ASP A 132 12.80 35.30 -0.13
C ASP A 132 12.07 35.77 1.12
N THR A 133 10.98 35.10 1.53
CA THR A 133 10.14 35.59 2.63
C THR A 133 10.40 34.89 3.95
N ASP A 134 10.42 35.67 5.04
CA ASP A 134 10.41 35.21 6.43
C ASP A 134 8.98 35.09 6.99
N ASP A 135 7.97 35.48 6.23
CA ASP A 135 6.57 35.40 6.65
C ASP A 135 6.26 33.97 7.13
N THR A 136 5.86 33.80 8.38
CA THR A 136 5.48 32.50 8.96
C THR A 136 3.96 32.30 9.00
N SER A 137 3.18 33.31 8.63
CA SER A 137 1.71 33.24 8.59
C SER A 137 1.20 32.47 7.37
N THR A 138 -0.11 32.25 7.30
CA THR A 138 -0.81 31.72 6.13
C THR A 138 -1.61 32.80 5.39
N ASP A 139 -1.37 34.08 5.69
CA ASP A 139 -2.18 35.19 5.18
C ASP A 139 -1.81 35.54 3.73
N ASN A 140 -0.52 35.39 3.40
CA ASN A 140 -0.03 35.64 2.06
C ASN A 140 -0.24 34.43 1.14
N ARG A 141 -1.29 34.51 0.30
CA ARG A 141 -1.65 33.49 -0.69
C ARG A 141 -0.55 33.18 -1.71
N ASP A 142 0.39 34.10 -1.94
CA ASP A 142 1.54 33.84 -2.82
C ASP A 142 2.55 32.85 -2.24
N THR A 143 2.45 32.54 -0.94
CA THR A 143 3.30 31.56 -0.25
C THR A 143 2.63 30.19 -0.06
N LEU A 144 1.38 30.05 -0.49
CA LEU A 144 0.58 28.84 -0.33
C LEU A 144 0.49 28.09 -1.66
N PHE A 145 0.67 26.77 -1.59
CA PHE A 145 0.60 25.89 -2.74
C PHE A 145 -0.34 24.71 -2.48
N GLU A 146 -1.20 24.39 -3.44
CA GLU A 146 -1.97 23.15 -3.45
C GLU A 146 -1.19 22.10 -4.28
N VAL A 147 -1.08 20.90 -3.75
CA VAL A 147 -0.44 19.77 -4.43
C VAL A 147 -1.47 19.03 -5.25
N VAL A 148 -1.29 18.99 -6.56
CA VAL A 148 -2.20 18.35 -7.51
C VAL A 148 -1.59 17.02 -7.94
N ARG A 149 -2.15 15.90 -7.50
CA ARG A 149 -1.75 14.57 -7.99
C ARG A 149 -2.29 14.34 -9.40
N VAL A 150 -1.45 13.78 -10.28
CA VAL A 150 -1.77 13.43 -11.66
C VAL A 150 -1.29 12.00 -11.92
N GLY A 151 -2.20 11.15 -12.41
CA GLY A 151 -1.91 9.72 -12.64
C GLY A 151 -2.14 8.83 -11.42
N ASP A 152 -2.01 7.53 -11.65
CA ASP A 152 -2.31 6.47 -10.68
C ASP A 152 -1.04 5.92 -10.03
N ASP A 153 -1.22 5.42 -8.81
CA ASP A 153 -0.25 4.84 -7.86
C ASP A 153 1.23 4.93 -8.22
N ALA A 154 1.78 3.95 -8.93
CA ALA A 154 3.22 3.75 -9.09
C ALA A 154 3.90 4.84 -9.96
N ASP A 155 3.15 5.50 -10.85
CA ASP A 155 3.67 6.50 -11.79
C ASP A 155 3.12 7.90 -11.50
N ALA A 156 2.51 8.10 -10.33
CA ALA A 156 1.92 9.38 -9.97
C ALA A 156 2.96 10.52 -10.01
N VAL A 157 2.62 11.56 -10.76
CA VAL A 157 3.35 12.83 -10.78
C VAL A 157 2.50 13.91 -10.10
N TYR A 158 3.15 15.00 -9.73
CA TYR A 158 2.52 16.07 -8.97
C TYR A 158 2.68 17.40 -9.71
N GLY A 159 1.70 18.29 -9.56
CA GLY A 159 1.81 19.70 -9.88
C GLY A 159 1.65 20.54 -8.62
N LEU A 160 2.15 21.78 -8.66
CA LEU A 160 1.97 22.74 -7.56
C LEU A 160 1.16 23.93 -8.06
N ARG A 161 -0.04 24.13 -7.52
CA ARG A 161 -0.87 25.31 -7.82
C ARG A 161 -0.60 26.39 -6.79
N ASN A 162 -0.18 27.58 -7.21
CA ASN A 162 -0.06 28.71 -6.30
C ASN A 162 -1.44 29.34 -6.03
N LEU A 163 -1.75 29.62 -4.76
CA LEU A 163 -3.07 30.15 -4.38
C LEU A 163 -3.25 31.65 -4.66
N GLY A 164 -2.16 32.38 -4.93
CA GLY A 164 -2.19 33.82 -5.18
C GLY A 164 -2.66 34.20 -6.59
N ASN A 165 -2.34 33.39 -7.60
CA ASN A 165 -2.86 33.57 -8.97
C ASN A 165 -3.61 32.35 -9.52
N ASN A 166 -3.76 31.28 -8.73
CA ASN A 166 -4.43 30.04 -9.11
C ASN A 166 -3.80 29.31 -10.32
N HIS A 167 -2.54 29.61 -10.65
CA HIS A 167 -1.80 28.95 -11.72
C HIS A 167 -0.91 27.82 -11.21
N ILE A 168 -0.60 26.89 -12.11
CA ILE A 168 0.31 25.78 -11.90
C ILE A 168 1.76 26.21 -12.14
N CYS A 169 2.65 25.81 -11.23
CA CYS A 169 4.08 25.95 -11.34
C CYS A 169 4.63 25.00 -12.42
N HIS A 170 5.51 25.51 -13.29
CA HIS A 170 6.19 24.75 -14.32
C HIS A 170 7.62 25.26 -14.52
N ARG A 171 8.45 24.43 -15.14
CA ARG A 171 9.80 24.78 -15.57
C ARG A 171 9.73 25.72 -16.78
N LEU A 172 10.25 26.93 -16.63
CA LEU A 172 10.26 27.94 -17.68
C LEU A 172 11.67 28.48 -17.91
N THR A 173 12.03 28.61 -19.19
CA THR A 173 13.21 29.37 -19.63
C THR A 173 12.75 30.66 -20.29
N TYR A 174 12.99 31.81 -19.65
CA TYR A 174 12.58 33.12 -20.17
C TYR A 174 13.37 34.26 -19.51
N GLU A 175 13.75 35.29 -20.28
CA GLU A 175 14.42 36.52 -19.80
C GLU A 175 15.56 36.25 -18.79
N GLY A 176 16.61 35.55 -19.24
CA GLY A 176 17.82 35.28 -18.43
C GLY A 176 17.66 34.18 -17.36
N LYS A 177 16.45 33.67 -17.15
CA LYS A 177 16.15 32.62 -16.16
C LYS A 177 15.95 31.31 -16.89
N GLU A 178 16.97 30.44 -16.87
CA GLU A 178 16.92 29.13 -17.51
C GLU A 178 16.34 28.07 -16.58
N SER A 179 15.30 27.34 -17.03
CA SER A 179 14.69 26.24 -16.28
C SER A 179 14.33 26.61 -14.84
N CYS A 180 13.80 27.82 -14.62
CA CYS A 180 13.36 28.28 -13.31
C CYS A 180 11.88 27.94 -13.06
N LEU A 181 11.48 27.86 -11.79
CA LEU A 181 10.10 27.58 -11.40
C LEU A 181 9.20 28.82 -11.56
N ASN A 182 8.12 28.68 -12.32
CA ASN A 182 7.20 29.78 -12.62
C ASN A 182 5.74 29.31 -12.55
N ALA A 183 4.85 30.05 -11.88
CA ALA A 183 3.41 29.78 -11.80
C ALA A 183 2.63 30.60 -12.84
N SER A 184 2.54 30.13 -14.09
CA SER A 184 1.89 30.87 -15.19
C SER A 184 0.96 30.07 -16.08
N ILE A 185 0.84 28.75 -15.91
CA ILE A 185 0.00 27.91 -16.77
C ILE A 185 -1.25 27.40 -16.04
N PRO A 186 -2.37 27.14 -16.73
CA PRO A 186 -3.65 26.83 -16.08
C PRO A 186 -3.79 25.37 -15.61
N SER A 187 -2.96 24.45 -16.11
CA SER A 187 -3.07 23.02 -15.84
C SER A 187 -1.71 22.33 -15.86
N VAL A 188 -1.63 21.13 -15.25
CA VAL A 188 -0.40 20.32 -15.18
C VAL A 188 -0.08 19.75 -16.56
N ARG A 189 0.85 20.40 -17.27
CA ARG A 189 1.47 19.91 -18.53
C ARG A 189 2.83 19.29 -18.23
N LYS A 190 3.54 18.81 -19.27
CA LYS A 190 4.83 18.12 -19.15
C LYS A 190 5.81 18.87 -18.24
N GLU A 191 6.03 20.15 -18.49
CA GLU A 191 6.99 21.00 -17.74
C GLU A 191 6.53 21.32 -16.31
N ALA A 192 5.28 21.01 -15.96
CA ALA A 192 4.73 21.12 -14.60
C ALA A 192 4.70 19.81 -13.83
N GLN A 193 5.05 18.69 -14.46
CA GLN A 193 5.11 17.40 -13.79
C GLN A 193 6.34 17.33 -12.89
N LEU A 194 6.09 17.04 -11.62
CA LEU A 194 7.10 16.87 -10.59
C LEU A 194 7.03 15.45 -10.05
N LYS A 195 8.18 14.81 -9.90
CA LYS A 195 8.33 13.74 -8.92
C LYS A 195 8.70 14.37 -7.58
N ILE A 196 8.06 13.91 -6.53
CA ILE A 196 8.41 14.28 -5.15
C ILE A 196 9.17 13.09 -4.59
N GLU A 197 10.32 13.36 -4.00
CA GLU A 197 11.15 12.37 -3.32
C GLU A 197 11.38 12.85 -1.88
N GLU A 198 11.43 11.93 -0.92
CA GLU A 198 11.80 12.26 0.45
C GLU A 198 13.32 12.45 0.55
N ALA A 199 13.77 13.54 1.19
CA ALA A 199 15.18 13.87 1.36
C ALA A 199 15.83 13.06 2.51
N VAL A 200 15.67 11.74 2.46
CA VAL A 200 16.03 10.79 3.51
C VAL A 200 16.90 9.69 2.93
N LEU A 201 18.04 9.45 3.58
CA LEU A 201 19.01 8.41 3.22
C LEU A 201 18.64 7.06 3.85
N LEU A 202 18.29 7.07 5.13
CA LEU A 202 17.93 5.88 5.89
C LEU A 202 16.71 6.17 6.77
N ARG A 203 15.84 5.18 6.89
CA ARG A 203 14.66 5.22 7.76
C ARG A 203 14.60 3.99 8.65
N LYS A 204 14.38 4.22 9.94
CA LYS A 204 14.05 3.18 10.92
C LYS A 204 12.69 3.49 11.55
N ILE A 205 11.80 2.50 11.55
CA ILE A 205 10.52 2.52 12.25
C ILE A 205 10.59 1.56 13.42
N TYR A 206 10.21 2.02 14.61
CA TYR A 206 10.25 1.25 15.85
C TYR A 206 9.25 1.79 16.87
N GLY A 207 9.09 1.06 17.99
CA GLY A 207 8.13 1.44 19.03
C GLY A 207 6.70 1.45 18.49
N VAL A 208 6.36 0.44 17.69
CA VAL A 208 5.04 0.27 17.09
C VAL A 208 4.08 -0.18 18.19
N ASP A 209 3.07 0.64 18.47
CA ASP A 209 2.03 0.38 19.45
C ASP A 209 0.68 0.23 18.75
N TYR A 210 0.15 -1.00 18.74
CA TYR A 210 -1.10 -1.32 18.09
C TYR A 210 -2.29 -1.00 19.00
N HIS A 211 -3.20 -0.18 18.51
CA HIS A 211 -4.41 0.21 19.24
C HIS A 211 -5.48 -0.88 19.08
N LEU A 212 -5.27 -2.03 19.71
CA LEU A 212 -6.13 -3.21 19.58
C LEU A 212 -7.60 -2.97 19.99
N LYS A 213 -7.86 -1.98 20.85
CA LYS A 213 -9.22 -1.59 21.24
C LYS A 213 -10.01 -0.96 20.09
N ASP A 214 -9.31 -0.34 19.14
CA ASP A 214 -9.88 0.31 17.96
C ASP A 214 -9.78 -0.58 16.70
N ALA A 215 -9.27 -1.80 16.87
CA ALA A 215 -9.12 -2.75 15.81
C ALA A 215 -10.47 -3.30 15.33
N LYS A 216 -10.54 -3.61 14.04
CA LYS A 216 -11.75 -4.12 13.39
C LYS A 216 -11.43 -5.42 12.69
N ILE A 217 -12.24 -6.46 12.95
CA ILE A 217 -12.28 -7.65 12.11
C ILE A 217 -13.34 -7.39 11.04
N LEU A 218 -12.91 -7.23 9.79
CA LEU A 218 -13.77 -6.82 8.68
C LEU A 218 -14.47 -8.03 8.02
N ASN A 219 -13.83 -9.20 8.07
CA ASN A 219 -14.33 -10.43 7.51
C ASN A 219 -13.83 -11.61 8.33
N ASN A 220 -14.69 -12.59 8.54
CA ASN A 220 -14.40 -13.81 9.27
C ASN A 220 -15.24 -14.95 8.69
N LYS A 221 -14.74 -15.64 7.67
CA LYS A 221 -15.51 -16.63 6.91
C LYS A 221 -14.80 -17.96 6.82
N VAL A 222 -15.52 -19.04 7.08
CA VAL A 222 -15.05 -20.40 6.82
C VAL A 222 -15.00 -20.62 5.31
N ARG A 223 -13.85 -21.10 4.83
CA ARG A 223 -13.59 -21.46 3.43
C ARG A 223 -13.16 -22.91 3.34
N THR A 224 -13.58 -23.58 2.26
CA THR A 224 -13.05 -24.89 1.88
C THR A 224 -11.78 -24.68 1.07
N LEU A 225 -10.65 -25.17 1.59
CA LEU A 225 -9.35 -25.06 0.94
C LEU A 225 -9.12 -26.18 -0.08
N VAL A 226 -9.62 -27.38 0.22
CA VAL A 226 -9.54 -28.53 -0.67
C VAL A 226 -10.67 -29.51 -0.36
N THR A 227 -11.19 -30.15 -1.40
CA THR A 227 -12.15 -31.26 -1.32
C THR A 227 -11.60 -32.44 -2.13
N ARG A 228 -11.63 -33.63 -1.55
CA ARG A 228 -11.31 -34.90 -2.22
C ARG A 228 -12.36 -35.95 -1.90
N GLU A 229 -12.63 -36.83 -2.85
CA GLU A 229 -13.61 -37.90 -2.69
C GLU A 229 -12.96 -39.26 -2.96
N ALA A 230 -13.36 -40.28 -2.20
CA ALA A 230 -13.09 -41.68 -2.48
C ALA A 230 -14.43 -42.40 -2.68
N VAL A 231 -14.55 -43.13 -3.78
CA VAL A 231 -15.80 -43.77 -4.22
C VAL A 231 -15.62 -45.28 -4.17
N ASN A 232 -16.59 -45.99 -3.61
CA ASN A 232 -16.64 -47.45 -3.65
C ASN A 232 -17.99 -47.92 -4.18
N ALA A 233 -18.02 -48.36 -5.44
CA ALA A 233 -19.19 -48.97 -6.06
C ALA A 233 -19.28 -50.49 -5.83
N GLY A 234 -18.29 -51.10 -5.16
CA GLY A 234 -18.24 -52.52 -4.87
C GLY A 234 -19.07 -52.92 -3.66
N SER A 235 -19.23 -54.24 -3.47
CA SER A 235 -19.97 -54.86 -2.36
C SER A 235 -19.15 -55.03 -1.08
N MET A 236 -17.84 -54.77 -1.13
CA MET A 236 -16.90 -54.90 -0.01
C MET A 236 -16.25 -53.54 0.31
N PRO A 237 -15.93 -53.22 1.58
CA PRO A 237 -15.22 -51.98 1.92
C PRO A 237 -13.89 -51.84 1.19
N SER A 238 -13.55 -50.63 0.75
CA SER A 238 -12.30 -50.33 0.02
C SER A 238 -11.43 -49.34 0.81
N LYS A 239 -10.16 -49.69 1.05
CA LYS A 239 -9.18 -48.79 1.67
C LYS A 239 -8.58 -47.88 0.60
N ASN A 240 -8.72 -46.57 0.77
CA ASN A 240 -8.17 -45.54 -0.12
C ASN A 240 -7.28 -44.59 0.67
N THR A 241 -6.28 -44.00 0.01
CA THR A 241 -5.49 -42.89 0.55
C THR A 241 -5.78 -41.65 -0.28
N LEU A 242 -6.30 -40.61 0.37
CA LEU A 242 -6.59 -39.33 -0.25
C LEU A 242 -5.48 -38.33 0.08
N THR A 243 -4.73 -37.87 -0.92
CA THR A 243 -3.77 -36.77 -0.76
C THR A 243 -4.48 -35.42 -0.89
N LEU A 244 -4.52 -34.66 0.19
CA LEU A 244 -5.07 -33.31 0.26
C LEU A 244 -3.92 -32.31 0.20
N LYS A 245 -3.77 -31.64 -0.95
CA LYS A 245 -2.84 -30.52 -1.15
C LYS A 245 -3.62 -29.21 -1.18
N TYR A 246 -3.15 -28.22 -0.44
CA TYR A 246 -3.77 -26.90 -0.39
C TYR A 246 -2.75 -25.81 -0.08
N VAL A 247 -3.07 -24.59 -0.47
CA VAL A 247 -2.24 -23.40 -0.27
C VAL A 247 -2.92 -22.46 0.71
N VAL A 248 -2.14 -21.88 1.62
CA VAL A 248 -2.58 -20.83 2.54
C VAL A 248 -1.80 -19.56 2.22
N SER A 249 -2.53 -18.46 2.03
CA SER A 249 -1.93 -17.14 1.78
C SER A 249 -2.24 -16.21 2.93
N ASN A 250 -1.20 -15.65 3.53
CA ASN A 250 -1.29 -14.61 4.55
C ASN A 250 -0.73 -13.30 3.98
N GLY A 251 -1.45 -12.20 4.15
CA GLY A 251 -1.12 -10.88 3.61
C GLY A 251 -0.99 -9.83 4.70
N LYS A 252 -0.05 -8.92 4.54
CA LYS A 252 0.24 -7.85 5.50
C LYS A 252 0.63 -6.56 4.80
N ILE A 253 -0.02 -5.47 5.21
CA ILE A 253 0.26 -4.10 4.76
C ILE A 253 0.32 -3.19 5.99
N TRP A 254 1.41 -2.45 6.11
CA TRP A 254 1.49 -1.24 6.92
C TRP A 254 1.38 -0.02 6.01
N ASP A 255 0.43 0.88 6.31
CA ASP A 255 0.24 2.15 5.61
C ASP A 255 0.04 3.30 6.62
N ALA A 256 0.17 4.53 6.15
CA ALA A 256 -0.10 5.76 6.88
C ALA A 256 -1.39 6.41 6.35
N SER A 257 -2.34 6.70 7.24
CA SER A 257 -3.64 7.26 6.88
C SER A 257 -3.60 8.75 6.53
N ARG A 258 -2.66 9.52 7.11
CA ARG A 258 -2.60 10.97 6.93
C ARG A 258 -1.39 11.41 6.12
N SER A 259 -0.22 10.83 6.36
CA SER A 259 1.01 11.22 5.68
C SER A 259 1.26 10.42 4.41
N LEU A 260 1.66 11.10 3.33
CA LEU A 260 2.16 10.48 2.12
C LEU A 260 3.55 9.88 2.41
N ARG A 261 3.82 8.69 1.88
CA ARG A 261 5.10 7.98 2.05
C ARG A 261 5.66 7.65 0.67
N LEU A 262 6.89 8.10 0.37
CA LEU A 262 7.42 8.13 -1.00
C LEU A 262 8.47 7.03 -1.24
N GLY A 263 8.07 5.77 -1.04
CA GLY A 263 8.84 4.61 -1.53
C GLY A 263 10.16 4.30 -0.80
N ILE A 264 10.45 4.93 0.35
CA ILE A 264 11.67 4.64 1.11
C ILE A 264 11.60 3.25 1.74
N LYS A 265 12.55 2.39 1.36
CA LYS A 265 12.79 1.13 2.06
C LYS A 265 13.31 1.40 3.47
N SER A 266 12.53 0.96 4.46
CA SER A 266 12.74 1.25 5.87
C SER A 266 13.12 -0.02 6.64
N SER A 267 14.00 0.09 7.63
CA SER A 267 14.11 -0.92 8.68
C SER A 267 12.89 -0.80 9.58
N PHE A 268 12.24 -1.91 9.88
CA PHE A 268 10.94 -1.93 10.56
C PHE A 268 10.97 -2.98 11.67
N GLN A 269 10.76 -2.55 12.91
CA GLN A 269 10.67 -3.43 14.08
C GLN A 269 9.23 -3.39 14.61
N ALA A 270 8.51 -4.51 14.47
CA ALA A 270 7.13 -4.63 14.95
C ALA A 270 6.70 -6.09 15.08
N GLY A 271 5.71 -6.36 15.93
CA GLY A 271 4.92 -7.57 15.87
C GLY A 271 3.88 -7.50 14.74
N VAL A 272 3.30 -8.65 14.37
CA VAL A 272 2.26 -8.73 13.33
C VAL A 272 0.92 -9.07 13.99
N PRO A 273 -0.11 -8.22 13.83
CA PRO A 273 -1.45 -8.55 14.26
C PRO A 273 -2.06 -9.67 13.40
N GLU A 274 -2.60 -10.69 14.06
CA GLU A 274 -3.27 -11.81 13.42
C GLU A 274 -4.67 -12.02 13.99
N VAL A 275 -5.63 -12.41 13.16
CA VAL A 275 -6.96 -12.81 13.62
C VAL A 275 -6.90 -14.24 14.12
N VAL A 276 -7.34 -14.47 15.36
CA VAL A 276 -7.49 -15.80 15.94
C VAL A 276 -8.82 -15.85 16.69
N THR A 277 -9.71 -16.75 16.30
CA THR A 277 -10.96 -17.06 17.03
C THR A 277 -11.76 -15.81 17.47
N GLY A 278 -11.94 -14.86 16.55
CA GLY A 278 -12.73 -13.65 16.79
C GLY A 278 -12.03 -12.55 17.60
N SER A 279 -10.77 -12.74 17.97
CA SER A 279 -9.89 -11.70 18.53
C SER A 279 -8.70 -11.44 17.61
N ILE A 280 -7.93 -10.40 17.93
CA ILE A 280 -6.66 -10.09 17.27
C ILE A 280 -5.55 -10.29 18.29
N THR A 281 -4.56 -11.10 17.94
CA THR A 281 -3.36 -11.37 18.73
C THR A 281 -2.14 -10.80 18.03
N LEU A 282 -1.08 -10.50 18.79
CA LEU A 282 0.16 -9.95 18.26
C LEU A 282 1.26 -11.01 18.29
N GLU A 283 1.88 -11.27 17.13
CA GLU A 283 3.12 -12.06 17.08
C GLU A 283 4.27 -11.33 17.79
N SER A 284 5.31 -12.08 18.19
CA SER A 284 6.52 -11.49 18.74
C SER A 284 7.15 -10.48 17.77
N GLU A 285 7.72 -9.41 18.31
CA GLU A 285 8.42 -8.41 17.48
C GLU A 285 9.61 -9.02 16.76
N PHE A 286 9.77 -8.65 15.49
CA PHE A 286 10.93 -9.00 14.68
C PHE A 286 11.38 -7.80 13.85
N ASP A 287 12.65 -7.84 13.43
CA ASP A 287 13.21 -6.88 12.49
C ASP A 287 12.96 -7.33 11.05
N THR A 288 12.47 -6.42 10.22
CA THR A 288 12.28 -6.62 8.78
C THR A 288 12.62 -5.36 8.00
N SER A 289 12.68 -5.48 6.67
CA SER A 289 12.73 -4.33 5.76
C SER A 289 11.42 -4.20 5.02
N TYR A 290 10.88 -2.99 4.92
CA TYR A 290 9.55 -2.77 4.36
C TYR A 290 9.44 -1.40 3.66
N ILE A 291 8.63 -1.31 2.60
CA ILE A 291 8.24 -0.06 1.97
C ILE A 291 6.78 0.22 2.34
N TRP A 292 6.48 1.42 2.86
CA TRP A 292 5.12 1.82 3.20
C TRP A 292 4.12 1.56 2.07
N GLY A 293 2.99 0.95 2.41
CA GLY A 293 1.94 0.55 1.45
C GLY A 293 2.24 -0.71 0.63
N GLU A 294 3.43 -1.31 0.72
CA GLU A 294 3.75 -2.53 -0.03
C GLU A 294 3.02 -3.75 0.55
N ASN A 295 2.24 -4.46 -0.28
CA ASN A 295 1.63 -5.71 0.16
C ASN A 295 2.66 -6.83 0.22
N THR A 296 2.88 -7.38 1.41
CA THR A 296 3.65 -8.62 1.58
C THR A 296 2.70 -9.79 1.67
N VAL A 297 2.84 -10.74 0.75
CA VAL A 297 2.04 -11.98 0.72
C VAL A 297 2.98 -13.15 0.91
N ASN A 298 2.73 -13.91 1.98
CA ASN A 298 3.40 -15.18 2.23
C ASN A 298 2.45 -16.31 1.85
N THR A 299 2.92 -17.23 1.03
CA THR A 299 2.19 -18.44 0.65
C THR A 299 2.88 -19.68 1.19
N GLU A 300 2.09 -20.59 1.75
CA GLU A 300 2.57 -21.87 2.26
C GLU A 300 1.75 -23.01 1.66
N GLU A 301 2.43 -24.03 1.16
CA GLU A 301 1.80 -25.24 0.64
C GLU A 301 1.83 -26.35 1.69
N PHE A 302 0.67 -26.96 1.87
CA PHE A 302 0.49 -28.09 2.77
C PHE A 302 0.07 -29.31 1.97
N SER A 303 0.58 -30.47 2.40
CA SER A 303 0.16 -31.77 1.90
C SER A 303 -0.09 -32.71 3.06
N THR A 304 -1.26 -33.33 3.10
CA THR A 304 -1.58 -34.39 4.06
C THR A 304 -2.25 -35.55 3.36
N ASP A 305 -1.83 -36.76 3.69
CA ASP A 305 -2.51 -37.98 3.25
C ASP A 305 -3.54 -38.40 4.29
N TYR A 306 -4.70 -38.83 3.84
CA TYR A 306 -5.81 -39.25 4.68
C TYR A 306 -6.26 -40.65 4.26
N GLU A 307 -6.04 -41.65 5.12
CA GLU A 307 -6.51 -43.02 4.87
C GLU A 307 -7.99 -43.13 5.23
N VAL A 308 -8.81 -43.60 4.29
CA VAL A 308 -10.25 -43.82 4.48
C VAL A 308 -10.63 -45.23 4.09
N ILE A 309 -11.48 -45.85 4.90
CA ILE A 309 -12.21 -47.06 4.52
C ILE A 309 -13.55 -46.60 3.98
N VAL A 310 -13.79 -46.83 2.70
CA VAL A 310 -15.03 -46.44 2.00
C VAL A 310 -15.98 -47.64 2.02
N PRO A 311 -17.13 -47.57 2.71
CA PRO A 311 -18.11 -48.65 2.73
C PRO A 311 -18.62 -49.04 1.32
N PRO A 312 -19.25 -50.21 1.18
CA PRO A 312 -19.91 -50.61 -0.06
C PRO A 312 -20.96 -49.58 -0.49
N HIS A 313 -21.00 -49.26 -1.79
CA HIS A 313 -21.96 -48.33 -2.40
C HIS A 313 -22.00 -46.93 -1.76
N THR A 314 -20.85 -46.40 -1.33
CA THR A 314 -20.76 -45.06 -0.75
C THR A 314 -19.64 -44.22 -1.37
N VAL A 315 -19.73 -42.92 -1.12
CA VAL A 315 -18.69 -41.94 -1.37
C VAL A 315 -18.32 -41.31 -0.04
N ILE A 316 -17.02 -41.32 0.28
CA ILE A 316 -16.45 -40.53 1.37
C ILE A 316 -15.87 -39.26 0.78
N THR A 317 -16.31 -38.11 1.27
CA THR A 317 -15.79 -36.79 0.91
C THR A 317 -15.01 -36.22 2.08
N VAL A 318 -13.75 -35.88 1.86
CA VAL A 318 -12.87 -35.23 2.83
C VAL A 318 -12.65 -33.78 2.41
N ARG A 319 -12.90 -32.84 3.32
CA ARG A 319 -12.71 -31.40 3.12
C ARG A 319 -11.76 -30.85 4.16
N ILE A 320 -10.82 -30.00 3.74
CA ILE A 320 -10.08 -29.14 4.67
C ILE A 320 -10.76 -27.77 4.65
N LEU A 321 -11.21 -27.36 5.83
CA LEU A 321 -11.81 -26.06 6.07
C LEU A 321 -10.84 -25.20 6.88
N ALA A 322 -10.80 -23.91 6.59
CA ALA A 322 -10.14 -22.92 7.43
C ALA A 322 -10.97 -21.64 7.47
N THR A 323 -10.86 -20.90 8.55
CA THR A 323 -11.47 -19.58 8.68
C THR A 323 -10.48 -18.54 8.21
N GLN A 324 -10.86 -17.72 7.22
CA GLN A 324 -10.06 -16.58 6.80
C GLN A 324 -10.55 -15.33 7.52
N GLY A 325 -9.65 -14.71 8.28
CA GLY A 325 -9.85 -13.44 8.95
C GLY A 325 -9.22 -12.31 8.15
N THR A 326 -9.88 -11.15 8.12
CA THR A 326 -9.27 -9.90 7.68
C THR A 326 -9.42 -8.87 8.78
N CYS A 327 -8.37 -8.11 9.08
CA CYS A 327 -8.38 -7.10 10.11
C CYS A 327 -7.82 -5.76 9.63
N GLN A 328 -8.23 -4.70 10.32
CA GLN A 328 -7.62 -3.39 10.26
C GLN A 328 -7.31 -2.93 11.67
N VAL A 329 -6.06 -2.53 11.92
CA VAL A 329 -5.56 -2.15 13.25
C VAL A 329 -4.86 -0.80 13.16
N PRO A 330 -5.40 0.26 13.78
CA PRO A 330 -4.67 1.52 13.94
C PRO A 330 -3.43 1.31 14.83
N PHE A 331 -2.36 2.04 14.55
CA PHE A 331 -1.15 2.00 15.36
C PHE A 331 -0.40 3.32 15.37
N SER A 332 0.31 3.56 16.47
CA SER A 332 1.31 4.63 16.60
C SER A 332 2.72 4.07 16.48
N TYR A 333 3.68 4.90 16.09
CA TYR A 333 5.07 4.47 15.86
C TYR A 333 6.04 5.64 15.98
N THR A 334 7.32 5.33 16.15
CA THR A 334 8.41 6.29 16.07
C THR A 334 9.19 6.08 14.79
N GLN A 335 9.40 7.17 14.06
CA GLN A 335 10.23 7.21 12.86
C GLN A 335 11.52 7.96 13.17
N GLU A 336 12.64 7.31 12.87
CA GLU A 336 13.97 7.91 12.86
C GLU A 336 14.50 7.94 11.43
N ASP A 337 14.71 9.15 10.93
CA ASP A 337 15.27 9.41 9.61
C ASP A 337 16.68 9.96 9.74
N ILE A 338 17.59 9.45 8.92
CA ILE A 338 18.84 10.12 8.58
C ILE A 338 18.62 10.83 7.25
N LEU A 339 18.62 12.16 7.27
CA LEU A 339 18.44 12.98 6.07
C LEU A 339 19.65 12.82 5.13
N THR A 340 19.52 13.28 3.87
CA THR A 340 20.64 13.28 2.90
C THR A 340 21.87 14.06 3.38
N THR A 341 21.73 14.97 4.35
CA THR A 341 22.85 15.68 4.99
C THR A 341 23.47 14.95 6.18
N GLY A 342 22.98 13.76 6.52
CA GLY A 342 23.39 13.02 7.73
C GLY A 342 22.70 13.49 9.02
N GLU A 343 21.85 14.52 8.95
CA GLU A 343 21.09 14.99 10.11
C GLU A 343 20.05 13.94 10.54
N LYS A 344 20.00 13.63 11.84
CA LYS A 344 19.02 12.73 12.42
C LYS A 344 17.74 13.48 12.82
N LYS A 345 16.59 12.99 12.37
CA LYS A 345 15.26 13.47 12.77
C LYS A 345 14.44 12.33 13.35
N VAL A 346 13.94 12.52 14.57
CA VAL A 346 13.05 11.56 15.23
C VAL A 346 11.68 12.20 15.38
N THR A 347 10.63 11.50 14.96
CA THR A 347 9.24 11.98 15.05
C THR A 347 8.32 10.83 15.43
N LYS A 348 7.41 11.09 16.36
CA LYS A 348 6.34 10.15 16.72
C LYS A 348 5.12 10.42 15.85
N TYR A 349 4.55 9.37 15.29
CA TYR A 349 3.35 9.38 14.46
C TYR A 349 2.24 8.58 15.12
N ASP A 350 1.01 9.00 14.86
CA ASP A 350 -0.22 8.34 15.30
C ASP A 350 -1.23 8.32 14.15
N ASP A 351 -0.79 7.75 13.03
CA ASP A 351 -1.55 7.69 11.78
C ASP A 351 -1.42 6.33 11.08
N GLY A 352 -0.75 5.36 11.70
CA GLY A 352 -0.51 4.05 11.13
C GLY A 352 -1.80 3.23 11.03
N ILE A 353 -1.95 2.52 9.93
CA ILE A 353 -3.02 1.55 9.72
C ILE A 353 -2.40 0.27 9.19
N PHE A 354 -2.52 -0.80 9.97
CA PHE A 354 -2.18 -2.15 9.55
C PHE A 354 -3.41 -2.83 8.96
N ARG A 355 -3.24 -3.53 7.85
CA ARG A 355 -4.23 -4.43 7.28
C ARG A 355 -3.63 -5.82 7.15
N GLY A 356 -4.33 -6.80 7.71
CA GLY A 356 -3.90 -8.19 7.73
C GLY A 356 -4.97 -9.11 7.15
N VAL A 357 -4.52 -10.17 6.48
CA VAL A 357 -5.34 -11.33 6.13
C VAL A 357 -4.59 -12.59 6.51
N ASN A 358 -5.21 -13.45 7.31
CA ASN A 358 -4.63 -14.72 7.72
C ASN A 358 -5.69 -15.82 7.81
N SER A 359 -5.27 -17.08 7.73
CA SER A 359 -6.14 -18.25 7.89
C SER A 359 -5.88 -18.95 9.22
N PHE A 360 -6.93 -19.32 9.94
CA PHE A 360 -6.85 -20.01 11.23
C PHE A 360 -8.01 -21.03 11.40
N GLY A 361 -7.98 -21.81 12.47
CA GLY A 361 -9.07 -22.75 12.79
C GLY A 361 -9.20 -23.89 11.78
N PHE A 362 -8.08 -24.40 11.27
CA PHE A 362 -8.04 -25.51 10.31
C PHE A 362 -8.71 -26.76 10.89
N LYS A 363 -9.61 -27.36 10.12
CA LYS A 363 -10.27 -28.62 10.48
C LYS A 363 -10.54 -29.48 9.25
N SER A 364 -10.51 -30.79 9.44
CA SER A 364 -10.97 -31.76 8.45
C SER A 364 -12.43 -32.12 8.70
N GLU A 365 -13.26 -32.03 7.67
CA GLU A 365 -14.63 -32.56 7.67
C GLU A 365 -14.66 -33.81 6.78
N VAL A 366 -15.24 -34.89 7.29
CA VAL A 366 -15.42 -36.14 6.56
C VAL A 366 -16.91 -36.43 6.51
N THR A 367 -17.46 -36.59 5.31
CA THR A 367 -18.87 -36.93 5.11
C THR A 367 -18.99 -38.18 4.26
N GLU A 368 -20.04 -38.96 4.54
CA GLU A 368 -20.40 -40.15 3.78
C GLU A 368 -21.74 -39.92 3.09
N ARG A 369 -21.84 -40.30 1.82
CA ARG A 369 -23.11 -40.35 1.10
C ARG A 369 -23.25 -41.69 0.39
N LYS A 370 -24.47 -42.23 0.38
CA LYS A 370 -24.79 -43.41 -0.42
C LYS A 370 -24.83 -43.07 -1.90
N ILE A 371 -24.32 -43.97 -2.71
CA ILE A 371 -24.58 -43.98 -4.15
C ILE A 371 -25.97 -44.60 -4.29
N ASN A 372 -26.93 -43.89 -4.85
CA ASN A 372 -28.18 -44.50 -5.28
C ASN A 372 -27.86 -45.38 -6.50
N GLY A 373 -27.39 -46.60 -6.25
CA GLY A 373 -27.52 -47.71 -7.18
C GLY A 373 -28.92 -48.29 -7.00
N GLU A 374 -29.56 -48.61 -8.13
CA GLU A 374 -30.86 -49.29 -8.23
C GLU A 374 -31.04 -50.47 -7.26
#